data_AF-A0A7S0UC36-F1
#
_entry.id   AF-A0A7S0UC36-F1
#
_cell.length_a   1.000
_cell.length_b   1.000
_cell.length_c   1.000
_cell.angle_alpha   90.00
_cell.angle_beta   90.00
_cell.angle_gamma   90.00
#
_symmetry.space_group_name_H-M   'P 1'
#
loop_
_entity.id
_entity.type
_entity.pdbx_description
1 polymer ?
#
loop_
_entity_poly.entity_id
_entity_poly.type
_entity_poly.pdbx_seq_one_letter_code
_entity_poly.pdbx_strand_id
1 'polypeptide(L)'
;ECVPDMQHHMDLVTQVRMRCMMERLESVVVKEQNFTANVVLELSWIDCDLKKNLEKEIEARIKARDAKKEGSNPEVETAKASLSEKGRASLEDIFQKFPRNVSLVCESIGGANLGNVLTAKMRVEGEEEPIECHCWTPGIHLLNLIEFNGDPEVWGELYHNSDTEGDTVMVMKCKCKGVYQEKLELKDFPLDTQDLKVQIRTSTQRNFWQIKACAARSREDQAMR
;
A
#
# COMPACT_ATOMS: atom_id res chain seq x y z
N GLU A 1 20.26 5.63 -2.74
CA GLU A 1 20.62 4.33 -3.34
C GLU A 1 19.37 3.47 -3.38
N CYS A 2 19.09 2.79 -4.50
CA CYS A 2 17.97 1.83 -4.54
C CYS A 2 18.45 0.50 -3.97
N VAL A 3 17.63 -0.13 -3.13
CA VAL A 3 17.85 -1.51 -2.70
C VAL A 3 17.80 -2.39 -3.97
N PRO A 4 18.88 -3.12 -4.33
CA PRO A 4 18.96 -3.88 -5.58
C PRO A 4 17.82 -4.90 -5.79
N ASP A 5 17.12 -5.32 -4.74
CA ASP A 5 16.08 -6.36 -4.80
C ASP A 5 14.76 -5.92 -5.45
N MET A 6 14.44 -4.63 -5.56
CA MET A 6 13.11 -4.21 -6.04
C MET A 6 12.86 -4.43 -7.54
N GLN A 7 13.91 -4.58 -8.35
CA GLN A 7 13.76 -4.74 -9.80
C GLN A 7 13.14 -6.10 -10.17
N HIS A 8 13.36 -7.14 -9.36
CA HIS A 8 12.84 -8.49 -9.60
C HIS A 8 11.34 -8.62 -9.25
N HIS A 9 10.82 -7.83 -8.30
CA HIS A 9 9.42 -7.90 -7.86
C HIS A 9 8.42 -7.53 -8.96
N MET A 10 8.79 -6.66 -9.91
CA MET A 10 7.87 -6.19 -10.95
C MET A 10 7.54 -7.23 -12.02
N ASP A 11 8.38 -8.27 -12.21
CA ASP A 11 8.14 -9.33 -13.18
C ASP A 11 7.18 -10.42 -12.65
N LEU A 12 6.86 -10.40 -11.35
CA LEU A 12 6.06 -11.43 -10.68
C LEU A 12 4.61 -11.01 -10.40
N VAL A 13 4.30 -9.71 -10.38
CA VAL A 13 2.91 -9.24 -10.24
C VAL A 13 2.23 -9.29 -11.61
N THR A 14 1.50 -10.37 -11.85
CA THR A 14 0.87 -10.64 -13.15
C THR A 14 -0.48 -9.94 -13.32
N GLN A 15 -1.19 -9.68 -12.22
CA GLN A 15 -2.55 -9.15 -12.28
C GLN A 15 -2.88 -8.27 -11.07
N VAL A 16 -3.45 -7.10 -11.34
CA VAL A 16 -4.05 -6.21 -10.33
C VAL A 16 -5.55 -6.17 -10.59
N ARG A 17 -6.35 -6.56 -9.61
CA ARG A 17 -7.80 -6.40 -9.62
C ARG A 17 -8.12 -5.04 -9.03
N MET A 18 -8.91 -4.24 -9.75
CA MET A 18 -9.35 -2.93 -9.29
C MET A 18 -10.86 -2.89 -9.17
N ARG A 19 -11.34 -2.32 -8.07
CA ARG A 19 -12.73 -1.96 -7.83
C ARG A 19 -12.79 -0.47 -7.53
N CYS A 20 -13.55 0.26 -8.34
CA CYS A 20 -13.81 1.69 -8.14
C CYS A 20 -15.28 1.86 -7.76
N MET A 21 -15.54 2.57 -6.67
CA MET A 21 -16.89 2.84 -6.16
C MET A 21 -17.05 4.34 -5.95
N MET A 22 -18.10 4.92 -6.54
CA MET A 22 -18.53 6.27 -6.18
C MET A 22 -19.41 6.17 -4.93
N GLU A 23 -18.87 6.58 -3.78
CA GLU A 23 -19.61 6.55 -2.51
C GLU A 23 -20.67 7.65 -2.49
N ARG A 24 -20.32 8.84 -2.99
CA ARG A 24 -21.22 10.00 -3.00
C ARG A 24 -20.87 10.97 -4.12
N LEU A 25 -21.88 11.40 -4.87
CA LEU A 25 -21.82 12.60 -5.71
C LEU A 25 -22.30 13.78 -4.87
N GLU A 26 -21.45 14.77 -4.64
CA GLU A 26 -21.77 15.92 -3.77
C GLU A 26 -22.34 17.10 -4.55
N SER A 27 -21.72 17.45 -5.67
CA SER A 27 -22.12 18.61 -6.47
C SER A 27 -21.74 18.42 -7.93
N VAL A 28 -22.48 19.08 -8.82
CA VAL A 28 -22.18 19.22 -10.24
C VAL A 28 -22.23 20.71 -10.56
N VAL A 29 -21.12 21.28 -10.99
CA VAL A 29 -21.02 22.71 -11.30
C VAL A 29 -20.94 22.90 -12.81
N VAL A 30 -22.11 23.12 -13.42
CA VAL A 30 -22.24 23.22 -14.89
C VAL A 30 -21.35 24.32 -15.49
N LYS A 31 -21.26 25.46 -14.79
CA LYS A 31 -20.45 26.61 -15.22
C LYS A 31 -18.95 26.29 -15.28
N GLU A 32 -18.47 25.46 -14.36
CA GLU A 32 -17.05 25.10 -14.25
C GLU A 32 -16.73 23.77 -14.95
N GLN A 33 -17.75 23.11 -15.50
CA GLN A 33 -17.62 21.82 -16.17
C GLN A 33 -16.93 20.78 -15.25
N ASN A 34 -17.36 20.72 -13.99
CA ASN A 34 -16.79 19.81 -13.01
C ASN A 34 -17.86 19.20 -12.09
N PHE A 35 -17.46 18.17 -11.36
CA PHE A 35 -18.25 17.58 -10.29
C PHE A 35 -17.39 17.20 -9.10
N THR A 36 -17.96 17.26 -7.89
CA THR A 36 -17.29 16.83 -6.67
C THR A 36 -17.85 15.48 -6.24
N ALA A 37 -16.97 14.51 -5.98
CA ALA A 37 -17.37 13.18 -5.56
C ALA A 37 -16.40 12.54 -4.55
N ASN A 38 -16.96 11.67 -3.70
CA ASN A 38 -16.22 10.73 -2.88
C ASN A 38 -16.06 9.43 -3.67
N VAL A 39 -14.81 9.06 -3.93
CA VAL A 39 -14.46 7.83 -4.65
C VAL A 39 -13.66 6.92 -3.73
N VAL A 40 -14.01 5.64 -3.72
CA VAL A 40 -13.29 4.58 -3.04
C VAL A 40 -12.68 3.67 -4.11
N LEU A 41 -11.36 3.56 -4.09
CA LEU A 41 -10.58 2.64 -4.89
C LEU A 41 -10.13 1.48 -4.02
N GLU A 42 -10.35 0.27 -4.48
CA GLU A 42 -9.82 -0.95 -3.87
C GLU A 42 -9.01 -1.69 -4.94
N LEU A 43 -7.75 -1.97 -4.61
CA LEU A 43 -6.81 -2.68 -5.45
C LEU A 43 -6.42 -3.96 -4.72
N SER A 44 -6.39 -5.08 -5.43
CA SER A 44 -5.84 -6.32 -4.91
C SER A 44 -4.90 -7.00 -5.89
N TRP A 45 -3.81 -7.53 -5.38
CA TRP A 45 -2.80 -8.25 -6.17
C TRP A 45 -2.12 -9.30 -5.30
N ILE A 46 -1.56 -10.31 -5.96
CA ILE A 46 -0.72 -11.31 -5.32
C ILE A 46 0.72 -10.80 -5.38
N ASP A 47 1.40 -10.76 -4.23
CA ASP A 47 2.81 -10.42 -4.13
C ASP A 47 3.57 -11.64 -3.57
N CYS A 48 4.21 -12.37 -4.47
CA CYS A 48 4.90 -13.63 -4.17
C CYS A 48 6.10 -13.46 -3.23
N ASP A 49 6.67 -12.25 -3.17
CA ASP A 49 7.87 -11.98 -2.39
C ASP A 49 7.55 -11.28 -1.06
N LEU A 50 6.40 -10.62 -0.96
CA LEU A 50 5.94 -10.02 0.28
C LEU A 50 5.94 -11.03 1.43
N LYS A 51 5.50 -12.26 1.19
CA LYS A 51 5.53 -13.34 2.19
C LYS A 51 6.96 -13.59 2.70
N LYS A 52 7.91 -13.82 1.79
CA LYS A 52 9.31 -14.10 2.15
C LYS A 52 9.97 -12.93 2.85
N ASN A 53 9.67 -11.71 2.42
CA ASN A 53 10.20 -10.49 3.04
C ASN A 53 9.66 -10.31 4.46
N LEU A 54 8.37 -10.60 4.65
CA LEU A 54 7.72 -10.52 5.95
C LEU A 54 8.26 -11.60 6.91
N GLU A 55 8.43 -12.83 6.44
CA GLU A 55 9.03 -13.93 7.21
C GLU A 55 10.45 -13.57 7.68
N LYS A 56 11.30 -13.04 6.79
CA LYS A 56 12.66 -12.60 7.14
C LYS A 56 12.66 -11.50 8.21
N GLU A 57 11.78 -10.52 8.08
CA GLU A 57 11.69 -9.39 9.03
C GLU A 57 11.19 -9.87 10.41
N ILE A 58 10.17 -10.74 10.43
CA ILE A 58 9.68 -11.35 11.67
C ILE A 58 10.78 -12.18 12.33
N GLU A 59 11.49 -13.03 11.58
CA GLU A 59 12.61 -13.81 12.11
C GLU A 59 13.73 -12.93 12.69
N ALA A 60 14.06 -11.83 12.00
CA ALA A 60 15.07 -10.89 12.47
C ALA A 60 14.68 -10.24 13.81
N ARG A 61 13.41 -9.85 13.97
CA ARG A 61 12.89 -9.30 15.23
C ARG A 61 12.87 -10.33 16.36
N ILE A 62 12.50 -11.59 16.08
CA ILE A 62 12.54 -12.67 17.07
C ILE A 62 13.99 -12.89 17.55
N LYS A 63 14.94 -13.01 16.62
CA LYS A 63 16.38 -13.16 16.94
C LYS A 63 16.91 -11.99 17.77
N ALA A 64 16.53 -10.76 17.41
CA ALA A 64 16.92 -9.56 18.16
C ALA A 64 16.33 -9.52 19.58
N ARG A 65 15.10 -10.02 19.76
CA ARG A 65 14.45 -10.11 21.07
C ARG A 65 15.12 -11.15 21.96
N ASP A 66 15.48 -12.31 21.42
CA ASP A 66 16.11 -13.37 22.21
C ASP A 66 17.56 -13.03 22.57
N ALA A 67 18.32 -12.40 21.65
CA ALA A 67 19.66 -11.90 21.96
C ALA A 67 19.67 -10.84 23.10
N LYS A 68 18.62 -10.02 23.20
CA LYS A 68 18.46 -9.07 24.33
C LYS A 68 18.20 -9.76 25.67
N LYS A 69 17.61 -10.96 25.69
CA LYS A 69 17.38 -11.72 26.93
C LYS A 69 18.69 -12.33 27.45
N GLU A 70 19.52 -12.88 26.55
CA GLU A 70 20.80 -13.52 26.92
C GLU A 70 21.83 -12.52 27.51
N GLY A 71 21.68 -11.22 27.22
CA GLY A 71 22.49 -10.15 27.83
C GLY A 71 21.98 -9.64 29.18
N SER A 72 20.86 -10.17 29.70
CA SER A 72 20.28 -9.75 30.98
C SER A 72 20.69 -10.70 32.11
N ASN A 73 21.10 -10.13 33.26
CA ASN A 73 21.74 -10.83 34.37
C ASN A 73 20.90 -12.04 34.88
N PRO A 74 21.44 -13.28 34.93
CA PRO A 74 20.67 -14.51 35.18
C PRO A 74 20.02 -14.63 36.57
N GLU A 75 20.30 -13.74 37.52
CA GLU A 75 19.71 -13.79 38.87
C GLU A 75 18.23 -13.37 38.95
N VAL A 76 17.62 -12.86 37.86
CA VAL A 76 16.21 -12.41 37.85
C VAL A 76 15.29 -13.32 37.01
N GLU A 77 15.81 -14.33 36.30
CA GLU A 77 15.07 -15.06 35.26
C GLU A 77 14.36 -16.36 35.69
N THR A 78 14.59 -16.88 36.90
CA THR A 78 13.97 -18.14 37.36
C THR A 78 12.45 -18.06 37.56
N ALA A 79 11.85 -16.86 37.53
CA ALA A 79 10.39 -16.68 37.59
C ALA A 79 9.72 -16.43 36.21
N LYS A 80 10.48 -16.24 35.12
CA LYS A 80 9.93 -15.91 33.78
C LYS A 80 10.00 -17.05 32.76
N ALA A 81 10.72 -18.13 33.06
CA ALA A 81 10.89 -19.25 32.14
C ALA A 81 9.59 -20.04 31.82
N SER A 82 8.55 -19.93 32.65
CA SER A 82 7.27 -20.64 32.45
C SER A 82 6.32 -20.01 31.40
N LEU A 83 6.69 -18.87 30.80
CA LEU A 83 5.93 -18.21 29.73
C LEU A 83 6.61 -18.32 28.34
N SER A 84 7.81 -18.90 28.25
CA SER A 84 8.67 -18.89 27.05
C SER A 84 8.37 -20.00 26.04
N GLU A 85 7.89 -21.17 26.48
CA GLU A 85 7.63 -22.32 25.58
C GLU A 85 6.41 -22.13 24.66
N LYS A 86 5.56 -21.12 24.90
CA LYS A 86 4.49 -20.73 23.98
C LYS A 86 4.97 -19.84 22.81
N GLY A 87 6.23 -19.41 22.81
CA GLY A 87 6.79 -18.47 21.82
C GLY A 87 7.43 -19.09 20.57
N ARG A 88 7.58 -20.42 20.52
CA ARG A 88 8.06 -21.16 19.34
C ARG A 88 6.91 -21.73 18.50
N ALA A 89 5.87 -20.94 18.30
CA ALA A 89 4.94 -21.21 17.22
C ALA A 89 5.76 -21.18 15.91
N SER A 90 5.68 -22.23 15.09
CA SER A 90 6.22 -22.20 13.72
C SER A 90 5.75 -20.91 13.03
N LEU A 91 6.50 -20.32 12.09
CA LEU A 91 5.95 -19.24 11.25
C LEU A 91 4.59 -19.66 10.66
N GLU A 92 4.41 -20.94 10.35
CA GLU A 92 3.14 -21.53 9.93
C GLU A 92 2.08 -21.51 11.04
N ASP A 93 2.43 -21.73 12.31
CA ASP A 93 1.52 -21.56 13.45
C ASP A 93 1.19 -20.09 13.69
N ILE A 94 2.14 -19.18 13.44
CA ILE A 94 1.94 -17.74 13.51
C ILE A 94 0.94 -17.32 12.43
N PHE A 95 1.11 -17.78 11.19
CA PHE A 95 0.17 -17.55 10.08
C PHE A 95 -1.15 -18.30 10.22
N GLN A 96 -1.19 -19.49 10.84
CA GLN A 96 -2.42 -20.22 11.14
C GLN A 96 -3.16 -19.65 12.36
N LYS A 97 -2.45 -19.07 13.34
CA LYS A 97 -3.04 -18.40 14.51
C LYS A 97 -3.32 -16.92 14.27
N PHE A 98 -2.75 -16.30 13.24
CA PHE A 98 -3.15 -14.95 12.86
C PHE A 98 -4.61 -14.97 12.42
N PRO A 99 -5.50 -14.29 13.13
CA PRO A 99 -6.93 -14.33 12.84
C PRO A 99 -7.20 -13.54 11.56
N ARG A 100 -7.11 -14.20 10.40
CA ARG A 100 -7.65 -13.84 9.06
C ARG A 100 -7.42 -12.42 8.50
N ASN A 101 -6.94 -11.44 9.26
CA ASN A 101 -6.91 -10.04 8.88
C ASN A 101 -5.73 -9.36 9.57
N VAL A 102 -4.61 -9.21 8.86
CA VAL A 102 -3.57 -8.27 9.28
C VAL A 102 -3.90 -6.91 8.67
N SER A 103 -4.22 -5.94 9.52
CA SER A 103 -4.51 -4.58 9.08
C SER A 103 -3.20 -3.79 8.91
N LEU A 104 -2.96 -3.32 7.70
CA LEU A 104 -1.87 -2.42 7.37
C LEU A 104 -2.36 -0.98 7.47
N VAL A 105 -1.73 -0.20 8.33
CA VAL A 105 -1.86 1.25 8.25
C VAL A 105 -0.82 1.72 7.25
N CYS A 106 -1.29 2.15 6.08
CA CYS A 106 -0.42 2.68 5.05
C CYS A 106 -0.31 4.19 5.23
N GLU A 107 0.85 4.67 5.65
CA GLU A 107 1.13 6.10 5.64
C GLU A 107 1.57 6.47 4.21
N SER A 108 0.64 7.04 3.44
CA SER A 108 0.94 7.59 2.12
C SER A 108 1.92 8.75 2.26
N ILE A 109 3.07 8.66 1.58
CA ILE A 109 4.02 9.77 1.47
C ILE A 109 3.57 10.67 0.30
N GLY A 110 2.56 11.52 0.57
CA GLY A 110 2.26 12.79 -0.10
C GLY A 110 2.08 12.84 -1.63
N GLY A 111 0.87 13.19 -2.07
CA GLY A 111 0.61 13.80 -3.39
C GLY A 111 -0.61 13.26 -4.13
N ALA A 112 -0.93 13.87 -5.27
CA ALA A 112 -2.04 13.48 -6.14
C ALA A 112 -1.89 12.11 -6.83
N ASN A 113 -0.76 11.44 -6.58
CA ASN A 113 -0.41 10.15 -7.12
C ASN A 113 -0.39 9.16 -5.95
N LEU A 114 -1.19 8.10 -6.04
CA LEU A 114 -0.98 6.93 -5.19
C LEU A 114 0.33 6.29 -5.69
N GLY A 115 1.42 6.54 -4.96
CA GLY A 115 2.77 6.24 -5.39
C GLY A 115 3.05 4.75 -5.61
N ASN A 116 4.19 4.45 -6.26
CA ASN A 116 4.64 3.09 -6.60
C ASN A 116 5.27 2.31 -5.44
N VAL A 117 5.45 2.98 -4.30
CA VAL A 117 6.04 2.39 -3.09
C VAL A 117 5.23 2.90 -1.91
N LEU A 118 4.58 1.99 -1.20
CA LEU A 118 4.04 2.26 0.12
C LEU A 118 4.96 1.64 1.16
N THR A 119 5.30 2.44 2.18
CA THR A 119 5.75 1.90 3.46
C THR A 119 4.51 1.53 4.22
N ALA A 120 4.21 0.23 4.27
CA ALA A 120 3.09 -0.27 5.04
C ALA A 120 3.58 -0.54 6.46
N LYS A 121 2.91 0.08 7.45
CA LYS A 121 3.11 -0.24 8.86
C LYS A 121 2.13 -1.34 9.23
N MET A 122 2.65 -2.55 9.34
CA MET A 122 1.88 -3.73 9.68
C MET A 122 1.74 -3.85 11.19
N ARG A 123 0.52 -3.72 11.70
CA ARG A 123 0.25 -4.04 13.09
C ARG A 123 -0.05 -5.51 13.22
N VAL A 124 0.85 -6.19 13.91
CA VAL A 124 0.68 -7.58 14.32
C VAL A 124 -0.04 -7.60 15.66
N GLU A 125 -1.12 -8.35 15.77
CA GLU A 125 -1.84 -8.49 17.05
C GLU A 125 -0.89 -9.08 18.12
N GLY A 126 -0.69 -8.34 19.21
CA GLY A 126 0.21 -8.72 20.30
C GLY A 126 1.62 -8.11 20.25
N GLU A 127 1.98 -7.39 19.18
CA GLU A 127 3.22 -6.60 19.11
C GLU A 127 2.91 -5.13 19.41
N GLU A 128 3.75 -4.48 20.23
CA GLU A 128 3.58 -3.06 20.58
C GLU A 128 3.98 -2.14 19.42
N GLU A 129 4.97 -2.55 18.61
CA GLU A 129 5.51 -1.75 17.51
C GLU A 129 5.12 -2.36 16.14
N PRO A 130 4.61 -1.54 15.20
CA PRO A 130 4.33 -2.03 13.86
C PRO A 130 5.60 -2.52 13.16
N ILE A 131 5.44 -3.55 12.34
CA ILE A 131 6.47 -4.00 11.41
C ILE A 131 6.41 -3.12 10.19
N GLU A 132 7.48 -2.38 9.91
CA GLU A 132 7.59 -1.61 8.67
C GLU A 132 7.98 -2.57 7.54
N CYS A 133 7.13 -2.69 6.53
CA CYS A 133 7.46 -3.44 5.33
C CYS A 133 7.31 -2.54 4.09
N HIS A 134 8.29 -2.66 3.20
CA HIS A 134 8.23 -2.02 1.89
C HIS A 134 7.63 -3.01 0.90
N CYS A 135 6.47 -2.67 0.35
CA CYS A 135 5.83 -3.47 -0.69
C CYS A 135 5.74 -2.66 -1.99
N TRP A 136 5.78 -3.36 -3.11
CA TRP A 136 5.46 -2.75 -4.38
C TRP A 136 3.96 -2.43 -4.42
N THR A 137 3.60 -1.28 -4.98
CA THR A 137 2.21 -0.90 -5.16
C THR A 137 1.93 -0.47 -6.59
N PRO A 138 0.74 -0.80 -7.13
CA PRO A 138 0.34 -0.30 -8.43
C PRO A 138 0.20 1.22 -8.37
N GLY A 139 0.96 1.93 -9.20
CA GLY A 139 0.84 3.37 -9.34
C GLY A 139 -0.49 3.73 -10.01
N ILE A 140 -1.43 4.31 -9.26
CA ILE A 140 -2.75 4.71 -9.77
C ILE A 140 -2.84 6.23 -9.87
N HIS A 141 -3.33 6.69 -11.01
CA HIS A 141 -3.56 8.10 -11.31
C HIS A 141 -5.02 8.35 -11.69
N LEU A 142 -5.61 9.38 -11.09
CA LEU A 142 -6.93 9.90 -11.47
C LEU A 142 -6.73 11.04 -12.47
N LEU A 143 -6.94 10.76 -13.77
CA LEU A 143 -6.51 11.65 -14.86
C LEU A 143 -7.30 12.95 -14.94
N ASN A 144 -8.61 12.89 -14.64
CA ASN A 144 -9.48 14.06 -14.70
C ASN A 144 -9.72 14.66 -13.31
N LEU A 145 -8.96 14.26 -12.30
CA LEU A 145 -8.98 14.90 -11.00
C LEU A 145 -8.22 16.24 -11.07
N ILE A 146 -8.89 17.33 -10.73
CA ILE A 146 -8.31 18.67 -10.67
C ILE A 146 -7.59 18.85 -9.33
N GLU A 147 -8.30 18.57 -8.24
CA GLU A 147 -7.80 18.75 -6.88
C GLU A 147 -8.47 17.79 -5.89
N PHE A 148 -7.76 17.51 -4.80
CA PHE A 148 -8.31 16.78 -3.66
C PHE A 148 -8.92 17.76 -2.66
N ASN A 149 -10.07 17.38 -2.12
CA ASN A 149 -10.71 18.09 -1.01
C ASN A 149 -10.35 17.38 0.30
N GLY A 150 -9.12 17.62 0.76
CA GLY A 150 -8.53 16.98 1.95
C GLY A 150 -7.57 15.85 1.60
N ASP A 151 -6.93 15.28 2.62
CA ASP A 151 -5.97 14.20 2.43
C ASP A 151 -6.69 12.87 2.12
N PRO A 152 -6.25 12.12 1.10
CA PRO A 152 -6.75 10.77 0.85
C PRO A 152 -6.50 9.85 2.04
N GLU A 153 -7.51 9.08 2.44
CA GLU A 153 -7.37 8.04 3.44
C GLU A 153 -6.94 6.74 2.73
N VAL A 154 -5.78 6.22 3.09
CA VAL A 154 -5.22 5.00 2.48
C VAL A 154 -4.96 3.97 3.55
N TRP A 155 -5.43 2.74 3.34
CA TRP A 155 -5.17 1.62 4.23
C TRP A 155 -5.00 0.33 3.43
N GLY A 156 -4.35 -0.65 4.04
CA GLY A 156 -4.14 -1.94 3.40
C GLY A 156 -4.55 -3.09 4.30
N GLU A 157 -4.78 -4.24 3.70
CA GLU A 157 -5.09 -5.50 4.37
C GLU A 157 -4.29 -6.60 3.69
N LEU A 158 -3.72 -7.49 4.50
CA LEU A 158 -3.10 -8.73 4.01
C LEU A 158 -3.96 -9.91 4.42
N TYR A 159 -4.23 -10.79 3.45
CA TYR A 159 -4.84 -12.08 3.74
C TYR A 159 -4.19 -13.19 2.93
N HIS A 160 -4.24 -14.39 3.49
CA HIS A 160 -3.88 -15.60 2.77
C HIS A 160 -5.06 -16.07 1.93
N ASN A 161 -4.80 -16.31 0.65
CA ASN A 161 -5.80 -16.92 -0.21
C ASN A 161 -5.91 -18.41 0.15
N SER A 162 -7.07 -18.82 0.66
CA SER A 162 -7.35 -20.23 0.93
C SER A 162 -7.36 -21.08 -0.33
N ASP A 163 -7.64 -20.45 -1.47
CA ASP A 163 -7.91 -21.14 -2.73
C ASP A 163 -6.64 -21.39 -3.54
N THR A 164 -5.57 -20.62 -3.29
CA THR A 164 -4.29 -20.72 -4.01
C THR A 164 -3.13 -20.95 -3.04
N GLU A 165 -2.99 -22.19 -2.54
CA GLU A 165 -1.81 -22.71 -1.79
C GLU A 165 -1.11 -21.75 -0.79
N GLY A 166 -1.86 -20.83 -0.15
CA GLY A 166 -1.30 -19.87 0.80
C GLY A 166 -0.59 -18.66 0.18
N ASP A 167 -0.91 -18.29 -1.06
CA ASP A 167 -0.52 -17.01 -1.63
C ASP A 167 -0.97 -15.86 -0.73
N THR A 168 -0.11 -14.86 -0.59
CA THR A 168 -0.42 -13.63 0.14
C THR A 168 -1.03 -12.63 -0.82
N VAL A 169 -2.29 -12.26 -0.55
CA VAL A 169 -2.99 -11.21 -1.29
C VAL A 169 -2.86 -9.91 -0.51
N MET A 170 -2.35 -8.90 -1.21
CA MET A 170 -2.34 -7.53 -0.73
C MET A 170 -3.58 -6.81 -1.24
N VAL A 171 -4.31 -6.18 -0.31
CA VAL A 171 -5.40 -5.26 -0.64
C VAL A 171 -5.00 -3.87 -0.20
N MET A 172 -5.17 -2.90 -1.10
CA MET A 172 -5.01 -1.50 -0.81
C MET A 172 -6.34 -0.79 -1.08
N LYS A 173 -6.86 -0.10 -0.07
CA LYS A 173 -8.06 0.73 -0.15
C LYS A 173 -7.64 2.19 -0.04
N CYS A 174 -8.19 3.01 -0.91
CA CYS A 174 -8.00 4.45 -0.90
C CYS A 174 -9.38 5.11 -1.00
N LYS A 175 -9.68 5.99 -0.06
CA LYS A 175 -10.85 6.85 -0.07
C LYS A 175 -10.39 8.28 -0.30
N CYS A 176 -10.88 8.88 -1.38
CA CYS A 176 -10.54 10.24 -1.74
C CYS A 176 -11.79 11.04 -2.09
N LYS A 177 -11.82 12.29 -1.61
CA LYS A 177 -12.78 13.31 -2.05
C LYS A 177 -12.07 14.24 -3.02
N GLY A 178 -12.68 14.47 -4.18
CA GLY A 178 -12.02 15.23 -5.24
C GLY A 178 -12.99 15.97 -6.16
N VAL A 179 -12.43 16.97 -6.85
CA VAL A 179 -13.12 17.71 -7.92
C VAL A 179 -12.63 17.17 -9.26
N TYR A 180 -13.55 16.68 -10.08
CA TYR A 180 -13.26 16.02 -11.35
C TYR A 180 -13.73 16.90 -12.51
N GLN A 181 -12.84 17.12 -13.48
CA GLN A 181 -13.14 17.81 -14.73
C GLN A 181 -13.95 16.90 -15.65
N GLU A 182 -15.05 17.42 -16.21
CA GLU A 182 -15.87 16.71 -17.19
C GLU A 182 -16.46 17.67 -18.21
N LYS A 183 -16.61 17.25 -19.46
CA LYS A 183 -17.22 18.12 -20.48
C LYS A 183 -18.74 17.93 -20.50
N LEU A 184 -19.46 18.87 -19.89
CA LEU A 184 -20.93 18.86 -19.87
C LEU A 184 -21.51 19.49 -21.15
N GLU A 185 -22.51 18.84 -21.74
CA GLU A 185 -23.18 19.28 -22.99
C GLU A 185 -24.63 19.69 -22.73
N LEU A 186 -24.99 20.94 -23.00
CA LEU A 186 -26.34 21.49 -22.73
C LEU A 186 -27.17 21.64 -24.01
N LYS A 187 -27.46 20.53 -24.71
CA LYS A 187 -28.17 20.58 -25.99
C LYS A 187 -29.67 20.71 -25.82
N ASP A 188 -30.24 19.93 -24.89
CA ASP A 188 -31.68 19.75 -24.67
C ASP A 188 -32.12 20.27 -23.28
N PHE A 189 -31.46 21.31 -22.77
CA PHE A 189 -31.74 21.85 -21.43
C PHE A 189 -33.22 22.23 -21.27
N PRO A 190 -33.92 21.80 -20.19
CA PRO A 190 -33.39 21.17 -18.97
C PRO A 190 -33.44 19.63 -18.93
N LEU A 191 -33.75 18.97 -20.05
CA LEU A 191 -33.97 17.52 -20.15
C LEU A 191 -32.72 16.76 -20.64
N ASP A 192 -31.54 17.34 -20.46
CA ASP A 192 -30.26 16.72 -20.82
C ASP A 192 -29.86 15.61 -19.84
N THR A 193 -29.18 14.59 -20.36
CA THR A 193 -28.47 13.58 -19.57
C THR A 193 -26.96 13.80 -19.69
N GLN A 194 -26.23 13.70 -18.57
CA GLN A 194 -24.78 13.90 -18.54
C GLN A 194 -24.06 12.65 -18.03
N ASP A 195 -23.03 12.22 -18.75
CA ASP A 195 -22.15 11.13 -18.33
C ASP A 195 -20.96 11.70 -17.54
N LEU A 196 -20.94 11.48 -16.23
CA LEU A 196 -19.81 11.85 -15.37
C LEU A 196 -18.81 10.70 -15.29
N LYS A 197 -17.53 10.95 -15.58
CA LYS A 197 -16.51 9.90 -15.61
C LYS A 197 -15.45 10.12 -14.55
N VAL A 198 -14.98 9.04 -13.96
CA VAL A 198 -13.74 9.00 -13.18
C VAL A 198 -12.72 8.26 -14.02
N GLN A 199 -11.70 8.97 -14.51
CA GLN A 199 -10.71 8.39 -15.42
C GLN A 199 -9.51 7.89 -14.62
N ILE A 200 -9.29 6.57 -14.65
CA ILE A 200 -8.21 5.92 -13.92
C ILE A 200 -7.15 5.44 -14.91
N ARG A 201 -5.88 5.71 -14.60
CA ARG A 201 -4.74 5.20 -15.34
C ARG A 201 -3.72 4.61 -14.39
N THR A 202 -3.24 3.42 -14.72
CA THR A 202 -2.08 2.84 -14.05
C THR A 202 -0.81 3.39 -14.67
N SER A 203 0.16 3.82 -13.87
CA SER A 203 1.52 4.01 -14.37
C SER A 203 2.18 2.65 -14.47
N THR A 204 2.23 2.11 -15.69
CA THR A 204 3.15 1.01 -16.02
C THR A 204 4.56 1.57 -16.13
N GLN A 205 5.09 2.13 -15.03
CA GLN A 205 6.46 2.61 -15.05
C GLN A 205 7.42 1.46 -14.71
N ARG A 206 7.77 0.70 -15.76
CA ARG A 206 9.15 0.18 -15.91
C ARG A 206 10.22 1.30 -15.79
N ASN A 207 9.80 2.57 -15.87
CA ASN A 207 10.68 3.73 -16.07
C ASN A 207 10.88 4.65 -14.84
N PHE A 208 10.22 4.41 -13.68
CA PHE A 208 10.37 5.32 -12.53
C PHE A 208 11.82 5.29 -11.98
N TRP A 209 12.51 4.16 -12.14
CA TRP A 209 13.91 4.00 -11.78
C TRP A 209 14.89 4.62 -12.79
N GLN A 210 14.54 4.70 -14.08
CA GLN A 210 15.34 5.44 -15.06
C GLN A 210 15.31 6.95 -14.80
N ILE A 211 14.17 7.49 -14.33
CA ILE A 211 14.05 8.92 -14.02
C ILE A 211 14.88 9.29 -12.78
N LYS A 212 14.91 8.45 -11.73
CA LYS A 212 15.81 8.68 -10.57
C LYS A 212 17.29 8.49 -10.92
N ALA A 213 17.65 7.53 -11.77
CA ALA A 213 19.02 7.35 -12.23
C ALA A 213 19.52 8.54 -13.09
N CYS A 214 18.65 9.11 -13.94
CA CYS A 214 18.96 10.33 -14.69
C CYS A 214 19.06 11.58 -13.81
N ALA A 215 18.20 11.71 -12.79
CA ALA A 215 18.24 12.83 -11.85
C ALA A 215 19.45 12.79 -10.89
N ALA A 216 19.92 11.60 -10.52
CA ALA A 216 21.14 11.42 -9.71
C ALA A 216 22.41 11.77 -10.50
N ARG A 217 22.53 11.30 -11.76
CA ARG A 217 23.67 11.64 -12.64
C ARG A 217 23.75 13.14 -12.95
N SER A 218 22.60 13.80 -13.13
CA SER A 218 22.57 15.25 -13.35
C SER A 218 23.03 16.08 -12.13
N ARG A 219 22.95 15.55 -10.90
CA ARG A 219 23.43 16.22 -9.69
C ARG A 219 24.93 15.98 -9.47
N GLU A 220 25.43 14.81 -9.80
CA GLU A 220 26.87 14.51 -9.79
C GLU A 220 27.62 15.29 -10.86
N ASP A 221 27.07 15.42 -12.07
CA ASP A 221 27.65 16.24 -13.15
C ASP A 221 27.62 17.75 -12.86
N GLN A 222 26.69 18.21 -12.01
CA GLN A 222 26.66 19.60 -11.52
C GLN A 222 27.59 19.84 -10.32
N ALA A 223 27.93 18.80 -9.56
CA ALA A 223 28.87 18.90 -8.44
C ALA A 223 30.34 18.76 -8.87
N MET A 224 30.60 18.24 -10.08
CA MET A 224 31.95 18.11 -10.67
C MET A 224 32.33 19.25 -11.63
N ARG A 225 31.49 20.29 -11.76
CA ARG A 225 31.80 21.54 -12.48
C ARG A 225 31.91 22.70 -11.52
#